data_AF-A0A936LYA3-F1
#
_entry.id   AF-A0A936LYA3-F1
#
_cell.length_a   1.000
_cell.length_b   1.000
_cell.length_c   1.000
_cell.angle_alpha   90.00
_cell.angle_beta   90.00
_cell.angle_gamma   90.00
#
_symmetry.space_group_name_H-M   'P 1'
#
loop_
_entity.id
_entity.type
_entity.pdbx_description
1 polymer ?
#
loop_
_entity_poly.entity_id
_entity_poly.type
_entity_poly.pdbx_seq_one_letter_code
_entity_poly.pdbx_strand_id
1 'polypeptide(L)'
;MKKLLGYKIQATDGDLGEVQDLYFDDAAWVTRYLVVDTGSWLAGREVLISPVGAGKPDWATSAVLVSLTKAQVETSPAIEAAKPVSRQYEEKLSQHYGWPVY
;
A
#
# COMPACT_ATOMS: atom_id res chain seq x y z
N MET A 1 12.47 12.53 -11.56
CA MET A 1 11.71 11.83 -10.50
C MET A 1 11.01 10.65 -11.15
N LYS A 2 11.32 9.40 -10.77
CA LYS A 2 10.64 8.23 -11.35
C LYS A 2 9.31 8.04 -10.62
N LYS A 3 8.21 7.94 -11.37
CA LYS A 3 6.84 7.89 -10.85
C LYS A 3 6.48 6.42 -10.56
N LEU A 4 5.98 6.14 -9.35
CA LEU A 4 5.51 4.81 -8.95
C LEU A 4 4.04 4.54 -9.30
N LEU A 5 3.27 5.57 -9.68
CA LEU A 5 1.88 5.37 -10.10
C LEU A 5 1.82 4.42 -11.31
N GLY A 6 0.88 3.49 -11.27
CA GLY A 6 0.73 2.41 -12.24
C GLY A 6 1.69 1.24 -12.05
N TYR A 7 2.55 1.26 -11.02
CA TYR A 7 3.40 0.10 -10.73
C TYR A 7 2.56 -1.05 -10.19
N LYS A 8 2.83 -2.26 -10.66
CA LYS A 8 2.21 -3.47 -10.13
C LYS A 8 2.73 -3.77 -8.74
N ILE A 9 1.83 -4.06 -7.82
CA ILE A 9 2.17 -4.57 -6.49
C ILE A 9 2.01 -6.08 -6.51
N GLN A 10 3.08 -6.79 -6.14
CA GLN A 10 3.13 -8.23 -6.14
C GLN A 10 3.35 -8.74 -4.71
N ALA A 11 2.37 -9.45 -4.18
CA ALA A 11 2.49 -10.24 -2.96
C ALA A 11 3.40 -11.45 -3.18
N THR A 12 3.74 -12.12 -2.08
CA THR A 12 4.51 -13.38 -2.10
C THR A 12 3.78 -14.53 -2.79
N ASP A 13 2.45 -14.44 -2.90
CA ASP A 13 1.54 -15.45 -3.47
C ASP A 13 0.73 -14.96 -4.68
N GLY A 14 1.06 -13.79 -5.25
CA GLY A 14 0.49 -13.33 -6.52
C GLY A 14 0.32 -11.82 -6.64
N ASP A 15 -0.37 -11.38 -7.69
CA ASP A 15 -0.61 -9.96 -7.93
C ASP A 15 -1.67 -9.40 -6.96
N LEU A 16 -1.37 -8.23 -6.38
CA LEU A 16 -2.23 -7.47 -5.49
C LEU A 16 -2.94 -6.31 -6.18
N GLY A 17 -2.43 -5.81 -7.30
CA GLY A 17 -3.02 -4.67 -7.99
C GLY A 17 -1.97 -3.63 -8.40
N GLU A 18 -2.37 -2.37 -8.45
CA GLU A 18 -1.53 -1.29 -8.99
C GLU A 18 -1.53 -0.06 -8.07
N VAL A 19 -0.41 0.66 -8.03
CA VAL A 19 -0.30 1.92 -7.27
C VAL A 19 -1.13 3.00 -7.97
N GLN A 20 -2.17 3.48 -7.29
CA GLN A 20 -3.06 4.52 -7.79
C GLN A 20 -2.67 5.90 -7.28
N ASP A 21 -2.22 5.98 -6.02
CA ASP A 21 -1.80 7.22 -5.37
C ASP A 21 -0.80 6.96 -4.23
N LEU A 22 -0.34 8.03 -3.56
CA LEU A 22 0.63 8.01 -2.47
C LEU A 22 0.20 8.95 -1.35
N TYR A 23 0.21 8.48 -0.10
CA TYR A 23 0.17 9.38 1.05
C TYR A 23 1.59 9.86 1.35
N PHE A 24 1.79 11.17 1.19
CA PHE A 24 3.08 11.84 1.40
C PHE A 24 2.99 12.79 2.60
N ASP A 25 4.02 12.75 3.44
CA ASP A 25 4.24 13.69 4.53
C ASP A 25 5.14 14.82 4.04
N ASP A 26 4.59 16.03 3.96
CA ASP A 26 5.30 17.22 3.47
C ASP A 26 6.24 17.84 4.51
N ALA A 27 6.03 17.56 5.80
CA ALA A 27 6.91 18.02 6.87
C ALA A 27 8.15 17.12 7.01
N ALA A 28 7.95 15.79 6.98
CA ALA A 28 9.03 14.81 7.08
C ALA A 28 9.67 14.47 5.71
N TRP A 29 9.05 14.90 4.61
CA TRP A 29 9.48 14.65 3.24
C TRP A 29 9.61 13.16 2.89
N VAL A 30 8.66 12.35 3.38
CA VAL A 30 8.63 10.89 3.19
C VAL A 30 7.28 10.40 2.71
N THR A 31 7.28 9.34 1.91
CA THR A 31 6.06 8.60 1.59
C THR A 31 5.68 7.75 2.81
N ARG A 32 4.46 7.93 3.33
CA ARG A 32 3.93 7.14 4.45
C ARG A 32 3.26 5.85 3.96
N TYR A 33 2.49 5.94 2.87
CA TYR A 33 1.77 4.81 2.31
C TYR A 33 1.65 4.88 0.78
N LEU A 34 1.64 3.71 0.14
CA LEU A 34 1.18 3.52 -1.23
C LEU A 34 -0.32 3.21 -1.19
N VAL A 35 -1.12 3.90 -2.01
CA VAL A 35 -2.53 3.57 -2.25
C VAL A 35 -2.57 2.58 -3.42
N VAL A 36 -3.09 1.39 -3.16
CA VAL A 36 -3.11 0.29 -4.13
C VAL A 36 -4.55 -0.03 -4.48
N ASP A 37 -4.91 0.14 -5.74
CA ASP A 37 -6.15 -0.39 -6.30
C ASP A 37 -5.97 -1.90 -6.50
N THR A 38 -6.77 -2.68 -5.80
CA THR A 38 -6.72 -4.14 -5.89
C THR A 38 -7.45 -4.69 -7.11
N GLY A 39 -8.18 -3.85 -7.86
CA GLY A 39 -8.95 -4.27 -9.02
C GLY A 39 -9.96 -5.37 -8.66
N SER A 40 -10.27 -6.24 -9.61
CA SER A 40 -11.40 -7.17 -9.46
C SER A 40 -11.22 -8.26 -8.39
N TRP A 41 -10.00 -8.61 -7.97
CA TRP A 41 -9.80 -9.73 -7.04
C TRP A 41 -10.25 -9.41 -5.61
N LEU A 42 -10.32 -8.13 -5.25
CA LEU A 42 -10.85 -7.67 -3.98
C LEU A 42 -11.88 -6.55 -4.19
N ALA A 43 -12.74 -6.74 -5.21
CA ALA A 43 -13.89 -5.90 -5.51
C ALA A 43 -13.58 -4.40 -5.68
N GLY A 44 -12.41 -4.06 -6.21
CA GLY A 44 -11.95 -2.67 -6.42
C GLY A 44 -11.61 -1.95 -5.12
N ARG A 45 -11.39 -2.67 -4.02
CA ARG A 45 -11.06 -2.06 -2.73
C ARG A 45 -9.66 -1.48 -2.76
N GLU A 46 -9.51 -0.22 -2.38
CA GLU A 46 -8.19 0.37 -2.19
C GLU A 46 -7.60 -0.05 -0.83
N VAL A 47 -6.30 -0.32 -0.82
CA VAL A 47 -5.56 -0.70 0.40
C VAL A 47 -4.30 0.13 0.55
N LEU A 48 -3.86 0.32 1.80
CA LEU A 48 -2.62 1.01 2.11
C LEU A 48 -1.48 0.04 2.39
N ILE A 49 -0.37 0.29 1.72
CA ILE A 49 0.88 -0.44 1.95
C ILE A 49 1.96 0.54 2.41
N SER A 50 2.50 0.32 3.61
CA SER A 50 3.66 1.09 4.06
C SER A 50 4.89 0.73 3.19
N PRO A 51 5.73 1.71 2.82
CA PRO A 51 7.01 1.44 2.17
C PRO A 51 7.91 0.47 2.95
N VAL A 52 7.70 0.31 4.27
CA VAL A 52 8.42 -0.68 5.10
C VAL A 52 8.07 -2.11 4.71
N GLY A 53 6.83 -2.37 4.27
CA GLY A 53 6.41 -3.68 3.75
C GLY A 53 6.71 -3.88 2.26
N ALA A 54 7.27 -2.86 1.60
CA ALA A 54 7.59 -2.88 0.18
C ALA A 54 9.09 -3.06 -0.06
N GLY A 55 9.42 -3.93 -1.01
CA GLY A 55 10.77 -4.08 -1.53
C GLY A 55 11.17 -2.90 -2.43
N LYS A 56 12.38 -3.01 -3.00
CA LYS A 56 12.84 -2.03 -3.99
C LYS A 56 11.99 -2.14 -5.27
N PRO A 57 11.51 -1.02 -5.84
CA PRO A 57 10.87 -1.03 -7.14
C PRO A 57 11.79 -1.57 -8.23
N ASP A 58 11.28 -2.51 -9.02
CA ASP A 58 11.90 -2.93 -10.27
C ASP A 58 11.45 -1.98 -11.38
N TRP A 59 12.38 -1.14 -11.82
CA TRP A 59 12.15 -0.15 -12.87
C TRP A 59 11.99 -0.76 -14.26
N ALA A 60 12.49 -1.98 -14.49
CA ALA A 60 12.41 -2.63 -15.80
C ALA A 60 11.01 -3.23 -16.01
N THR A 61 10.43 -3.81 -14.96
CA THR A 61 9.10 -4.45 -15.00
C THR A 61 7.97 -3.54 -14.51
N SER A 62 8.31 -2.36 -13.97
CA SER A 62 7.35 -1.46 -13.31
C SER A 62 6.56 -2.17 -12.21
N ALA A 63 7.26 -2.93 -11.36
CA ALA A 63 6.67 -3.72 -10.30
C ALA A 63 7.37 -3.49 -8.95
N VAL A 64 6.64 -3.70 -7.86
CA VAL A 64 7.14 -3.68 -6.49
C VAL A 64 6.70 -4.95 -5.80
N LEU A 65 7.67 -5.74 -5.34
CA LEU A 65 7.42 -6.91 -4.51
C LEU A 65 7.18 -6.47 -3.07
N VAL A 66 6.14 -7.00 -2.43
CA VAL A 66 5.85 -6.75 -1.01
C VAL A 66 5.94 -8.06 -0.23
N SER A 67 6.31 -7.97 1.05
CA SER A 67 6.40 -9.14 1.93
C SER A 67 5.05 -9.55 2.54
N LEU A 68 3.96 -9.33 1.80
CA LEU A 68 2.58 -9.61 2.22
C LEU A 68 1.99 -10.73 1.37
N THR A 69 1.00 -11.44 1.91
CA THR A 69 0.14 -12.36 1.14
C THR A 69 -1.18 -11.69 0.73
N LYS A 70 -1.87 -12.25 -0.26
CA LYS A 70 -3.21 -11.81 -0.65
C LYS A 70 -4.21 -11.90 0.50
N ALA A 71 -4.14 -12.95 1.31
CA ALA A 71 -5.01 -13.13 2.48
C ALA A 71 -4.77 -12.06 3.57
N GLN A 72 -3.51 -11.66 3.80
CA GLN A 72 -3.19 -10.56 4.71
C GLN A 72 -3.72 -9.23 4.17
N VAL A 73 -3.73 -9.02 2.86
CA VAL A 73 -4.35 -7.84 2.25
C VAL A 73 -5.85 -7.90 2.34
N GLU A 74 -6.51 -9.00 2.01
CA GLU A 74 -7.96 -9.16 2.09
C GLU A 74 -8.54 -8.82 3.48
N THR A 75 -7.86 -9.25 4.54
CA THR A 75 -8.27 -9.01 5.93
C THR A 75 -7.90 -7.62 6.46
N SER A 76 -7.25 -6.79 5.66
CA SER A 76 -6.82 -5.45 6.10
C SER A 76 -7.97 -4.45 6.17
N PRO A 77 -7.81 -3.39 6.97
CA PRO A 77 -8.75 -2.27 6.98
C PRO A 77 -8.94 -1.70 5.56
N ALA A 78 -10.18 -1.34 5.23
CA ALA A 78 -10.52 -0.65 3.99
C ALA A 78 -10.31 0.85 4.15
N ILE A 79 -9.78 1.53 3.12
CA ILE A 79 -9.62 2.98 3.16
C ILE A 79 -11.02 3.61 3.12
N GLU A 80 -11.38 4.37 4.15
CA GLU A 80 -12.51 5.28 4.07
C GLU A 80 -12.09 6.44 3.15
N ALA A 81 -12.62 6.45 1.92
CA ALA A 81 -12.17 7.22 0.75
C ALA A 81 -12.14 8.76 0.87
N ALA A 82 -12.24 9.34 2.06
CA ALA A 82 -12.26 10.79 2.24
C ALA A 82 -11.75 11.21 3.63
N LYS A 83 -10.42 11.28 3.82
CA LYS A 83 -9.69 12.10 4.82
C LYS A 83 -8.18 11.77 4.82
N PRO A 84 -7.32 12.59 5.46
CA PRO A 84 -6.02 12.09 5.91
C PRO A 84 -6.23 10.80 6.71
N VAL A 85 -5.33 9.84 6.55
CA VAL A 85 -5.37 8.58 7.30
C VAL A 85 -5.49 8.92 8.79
N SER A 86 -6.61 8.53 9.40
CA SER A 86 -6.83 8.86 10.80
C SER A 86 -5.86 8.06 11.66
N ARG A 87 -5.43 8.62 12.81
CA ARG A 87 -4.56 7.92 13.75
C ARG A 87 -5.11 6.54 14.14
N GLN A 88 -6.42 6.43 14.31
CA GLN A 88 -7.09 5.15 14.61
C GLN A 88 -6.93 4.13 13.47
N TYR A 89 -6.86 4.59 12.22
CA TYR A 89 -6.64 3.74 11.08
C TYR A 89 -5.17 3.28 10.98
N GLU A 90 -4.22 4.18 11.21
CA GLU A 90 -2.80 3.81 11.28
C GLU A 90 -2.54 2.80 12.41
N GLU A 91 -3.20 2.93 13.56
CA GLU A 91 -3.15 1.97 14.65
C GLU A 91 -3.69 0.59 14.23
N LYS A 92 -4.78 0.54 13.45
CA LYS A 92 -5.29 -0.73 12.88
C LYS A 92 -4.29 -1.36 11.91
N LEU A 93 -3.69 -0.57 11.02
CA LEU A 93 -2.65 -1.07 10.10
C LEU A 93 -1.41 -1.56 10.86
N SER A 94 -0.99 -0.85 11.90
CA SER A 94 0.11 -1.24 12.76
C SER A 94 -0.17 -2.54 13.50
N GLN A 95 -1.37 -2.71 14.06
CA GLN A 95 -1.78 -3.97 14.71
C GLN A 95 -1.87 -5.13 13.72
N HIS A 96 -2.31 -4.87 12.49
CA HIS A 96 -2.51 -5.89 11.46
C HIS A 96 -1.21 -6.35 10.79
N TYR A 97 -0.35 -5.41 10.40
CA TYR A 97 0.88 -5.67 9.64
C TYR A 97 2.17 -5.53 10.46
N GLY A 98 2.11 -4.95 11.66
CA GLY A 98 3.29 -4.64 12.47
C GLY A 98 4.06 -3.40 12.01
N TRP A 99 3.45 -2.52 11.20
CA TRP A 99 4.12 -1.32 10.69
C TRP A 99 4.16 -0.17 11.70
N PRO A 100 5.10 0.78 11.55
CA PRO A 100 5.09 2.02 12.33
C PRO A 100 3.80 2.83 12.12
N VAL A 101 3.41 3.55 13.18
CA VAL A 101 2.38 4.61 13.15
C VAL A 101 3.12 5.94 12.88
N TYR A 102 2.53 6.84 12.07
CA TYR A 102 3.23 8.01 11.52
C TYR A 102 2.66 9.36 11.99
#